data_AF-A0A3S2UMZ5-F1
#
_entry.id   AF-A0A3S2UMZ5-F1
#
_cell.length_a   1.000
_cell.length_b   1.000
_cell.length_c   1.000
_cell.angle_alpha   90.00
_cell.angle_beta   90.00
_cell.angle_gamma   90.00
#
_symmetry.space_group_name_H-M   'P 1'
#
loop_
_entity.id
_entity.type
_entity.pdbx_description
1 polymer ?
#
loop_
_entity_poly.entity_id
_entity_poly.type
_entity_poly.pdbx_seq_one_letter_code
_entity_poly.pdbx_strand_id
1 'polypeptide(L)' 'MATQFITNDKGERTAVIVPISEYENMLHLHHASLELTEDYKSMMDRMLEQEVNDEAQYVSADVIKERFRKK' A
#
# COMPACT_ATOMS: atom_id res chain seq x y z
N MET A 1 7.97 25.26 9.69
CA MET A 1 6.91 24.96 10.69
C MET A 1 7.59 24.31 11.90
N ALA A 2 7.22 24.69 13.12
CA ALA A 2 7.77 24.04 14.31
C ALA A 2 7.07 22.67 14.49
N THR A 3 7.84 21.59 14.47
CA THR A 3 7.34 20.23 14.69
C THR A 3 6.73 20.13 16.09
N GLN A 4 5.43 19.88 16.16
CA GLN A 4 4.72 19.72 17.43
C GLN A 4 4.68 18.24 17.81
N PHE A 5 4.78 17.96 19.11
CA PHE A 5 4.78 16.60 19.63
C PHE A 5 3.69 16.43 20.67
N ILE A 6 3.08 15.25 20.70
CA ILE A 6 2.18 14.83 21.78
C ILE A 6 3.04 14.11 22.82
N THR A 7 2.99 14.56 24.05
CA THR A 7 3.70 13.95 25.18
C THR A 7 2.75 13.18 26.09
N ASN A 8 3.20 12.08 26.68
CA ASN A 8 2.46 11.41 27.75
C ASN A 8 2.56 12.20 29.08
N ASP A 9 1.89 11.70 30.11
CA ASP A 9 1.92 12.19 31.50
C ASP A 9 3.32 12.23 32.12
N LYS A 10 4.26 11.45 31.59
CA LYS A 10 5.68 11.43 31.98
C LYS A 10 6.56 12.39 31.17
N GLY A 11 6.00 13.12 30.21
CA GLY A 11 6.74 14.05 29.34
C GLY A 11 7.46 13.39 28.17
N GLU A 12 7.26 12.09 27.93
CA GLU A 12 7.85 11.37 26.81
C GLU A 12 7.06 11.65 25.53
N ARG A 13 7.76 11.93 24.43
CA ARG A 13 7.13 12.20 23.13
C ARG A 13 6.60 10.90 22.53
N THR A 14 5.28 10.81 22.35
CA THR A 14 4.58 9.60 21.87
C THR A 14 4.10 9.73 20.43
N ALA A 15 3.82 10.95 19.96
CA ALA A 15 3.42 11.19 18.58
C ALA A 15 3.92 12.55 18.08
N VAL A 16 3.92 12.70 16.75
CA VAL A 16 4.26 13.94 16.06
C VAL A 16 3.02 14.46 15.32
N ILE A 17 2.78 15.75 15.40
CA ILE A 17 1.69 16.41 14.68
C ILE A 17 2.29 16.95 13.38
N VAL A 18 1.85 16.38 12.26
CA VAL A 18 2.22 16.80 10.91
C VAL A 18 1.01 17.45 10.22
N PRO A 19 1.21 18.54 9.47
CA PRO A 19 0.17 19.06 8.58
C PRO A 19 -0.26 18.00 7.58
N ILE A 20 -1.55 17.98 7.23
CA ILE A 20 -2.10 16.96 6.32
C ILE A 20 -1.37 16.93 4.97
N SER A 21 -0.98 18.09 4.45
CA SER A 21 -0.20 18.21 3.20
C SER A 21 1.17 17.52 3.28
N GLU A 22 1.80 17.52 4.45
CA GLU A 22 3.10 16.87 4.66
C GLU A 22 2.93 15.35 4.79
N TYR A 23 1.85 14.90 5.43
CA TYR A 23 1.47 13.50 5.48
C TYR A 23 1.16 12.92 4.10
N GLU A 24 0.37 13.63 3.29
CA GLU A 24 0.07 13.25 1.90
C GLU A 24 1.34 13.18 1.06
N ASN A 25 2.24 14.15 1.19
CA ASN A 25 3.54 14.11 0.52
C ASN A 25 4.38 12.92 0.97
N MET A 26 4.42 12.58 2.26
CA MET A 26 5.12 11.39 2.75
C MET A 26 4.49 10.08 2.24
N LEU A 27 3.17 10.00 2.13
CA LEU A 27 2.48 8.86 1.52
C LEU A 27 2.79 8.75 0.03
N HIS A 28 2.76 9.86 -0.71
CA HIS A 28 3.11 9.89 -2.13
C HIS A 28 4.58 9.50 -2.35
N LEU A 29 5.48 9.97 -1.48
CA LEU A 29 6.88 9.54 -1.50
C LEU A 29 7.04 8.07 -1.11
N HIS A 30 6.27 7.55 -0.16
CA HIS A 30 6.26 6.11 0.17
C HIS A 30 5.73 5.27 -0.99
N HIS A 31 4.70 5.74 -1.70
CA HIS A 31 4.19 5.10 -2.91
C HIS A 31 5.12 5.24 -4.11
N ALA A 32 5.88 6.33 -4.19
CA ALA A 32 6.92 6.51 -5.21
C ALA A 32 8.20 5.72 -4.90
N SER A 33 8.53 5.53 -3.61
CA SER A 33 9.65 4.71 -3.13
C SER A 33 9.31 3.23 -3.04
N LEU A 34 8.02 2.90 -2.94
CA LEU A 34 7.44 1.69 -3.54
C LEU A 34 7.47 1.85 -5.07
N GLU A 35 8.65 2.21 -5.61
CA GLU A 35 9.00 1.87 -6.97
C GLU A 35 8.47 0.47 -7.16
N LEU A 36 7.54 0.32 -8.11
CA LEU A 36 7.02 -0.95 -8.56
C LEU A 36 8.23 -1.86 -8.65
N THR A 37 8.43 -2.72 -7.65
CA THR A 37 9.60 -3.57 -7.58
C THR A 37 9.67 -4.29 -8.92
N GLU A 38 10.85 -4.62 -9.42
CA GLU A 38 10.94 -5.36 -10.69
C GLU A 38 10.00 -6.60 -10.68
N ASP A 39 9.77 -7.17 -9.51
CA ASP A 39 8.73 -8.18 -9.24
C ASP A 39 7.30 -7.73 -9.57
N TYR A 40 6.88 -6.53 -9.17
CA TYR A 40 5.55 -5.98 -9.48
C TYR A 40 5.42 -5.63 -10.97
N LYS A 41 6.47 -5.07 -11.60
CA LYS A 41 6.47 -4.84 -13.05
C LYS A 41 6.38 -6.16 -13.81
N SER A 42 7.19 -7.15 -13.43
CA SER A 42 7.18 -8.50 -14.01
C SER A 42 5.82 -9.19 -13.81
N MET A 43 5.17 -8.99 -12.66
CA MET A 43 3.82 -9.47 -12.43
C MET A 43 2.82 -8.84 -13.42
N MET A 44 2.88 -7.52 -13.62
CA MET A 44 2.01 -6.81 -14.57
C MET A 44 2.26 -7.25 -16.01
N ASP A 45 3.52 -7.35 -16.43
CA ASP A 45 3.90 -7.80 -17.77
C ASP A 45 3.39 -9.22 -18.05
N ARG A 46 3.54 -10.12 -17.07
CA ARG A 46 3.02 -11.48 -17.15
C ARG A 46 1.49 -11.51 -17.26
N MET A 47 0.78 -10.65 -16.52
CA MET A 47 -0.69 -10.57 -16.62
C MET A 47 -1.12 -10.09 -18.01
N LEU A 48 -0.42 -9.12 -18.59
CA LEU A 48 -0.68 -8.62 -19.94
C LEU A 48 -0.38 -9.70 -21.01
N GLU A 49 0.71 -10.45 -20.88
CA GLU A 49 1.01 -11.58 -21.77
C GLU A 49 -0.06 -12.69 -21.70
N GLN A 50 -0.54 -13.00 -20.49
CA GLN A 50 -1.61 -13.99 -20.31
C GLN A 50 -2.93 -13.53 -20.92
N GLU A 51 -3.22 -12.24 -20.91
CA GLU A 51 -4.40 -11.68 -21.58
C GLU A 51 -4.30 -11.75 -23.10
N VAL A 52 -3.12 -11.46 -23.68
CA VAL A 52 -2.86 -11.61 -25.12
C VAL A 52 -2.97 -13.07 -25.59
N ASN A 53 -2.59 -14.02 -24.73
CA ASN A 53 -2.61 -15.45 -25.04
C ASN A 53 -3.93 -16.15 -24.66
N ASP A 54 -4.98 -15.42 -24.23
CA ASP A 54 -6.26 -15.97 -23.74
C ASP A 54 -6.11 -16.93 -22.52
N GLU A 55 -5.01 -16.81 -21.75
CA GLU A 55 -4.72 -17.62 -20.56
C GLU A 55 -5.08 -16.92 -19.24
N ALA A 56 -5.60 -15.68 -19.31
CA ALA A 56 -5.96 -14.89 -18.14
C ALA A 56 -7.08 -15.55 -17.32
N GLN A 57 -6.82 -15.78 -16.03
CA GLN A 57 -7.81 -16.34 -15.10
C GLN A 57 -8.41 -15.25 -14.22
N TYR A 58 -9.69 -14.96 -14.44
CA TYR A 58 -10.45 -14.05 -13.60
C TYR A 58 -11.16 -14.84 -12.50
N VAL A 59 -10.92 -14.46 -11.25
CA VAL A 59 -11.62 -15.04 -10.09
C VAL A 59 -12.67 -14.05 -9.60
N SER A 60 -13.88 -14.55 -9.29
CA SER A 60 -14.92 -13.69 -8.73
C SER A 60 -14.61 -13.33 -7.28
N ALA A 61 -15.16 -12.20 -6.81
CA ALA A 61 -15.02 -11.76 -5.43
C ALA A 61 -15.53 -12.80 -4.42
N ASP A 62 -16.50 -13.64 -4.81
CA ASP A 62 -17.05 -14.69 -3.97
C ASP A 62 -16.08 -15.86 -3.77
N VAL A 63 -15.33 -16.25 -4.82
CA VAL A 63 -14.26 -17.25 -4.74
C VAL A 63 -13.15 -16.82 -3.77
N ILE A 64 -12.82 -15.52 -3.77
CA ILE A 64 -11.84 -14.96 -2.85
C ILE A 64 -12.38 -15.02 -1.41
N LYS A 65 -13.61 -14.55 -1.18
CA LYS A 65 -14.24 -14.55 0.15
C LYS A 65 -14.34 -15.96 0.74
N GLU A 66 -14.59 -16.99 -0.06
CA GLU A 66 -14.68 -18.36 0.40
C GLU A 66 -13.34 -18.91 0.93
N ARG A 67 -12.21 -18.57 0.27
CA ARG A 67 -10.87 -18.96 0.74
C ARG A 67 -10.53 -18.42 2.14
N PHE A 68 -11.02 -17.23 2.48
CA PHE A 68 -10.78 -16.62 3.79
C PHE A 68 -11.86 -16.95 4.84
N ARG A 69 -12.95 -17.60 4.43
CA ARG A 69 -14.04 -18.03 5.33
C ARG A 69 -13.86 -19.43 5.88
N LYS A 70 -13.01 -20.27 5.29
CA LYS A 70 -12.67 -21.58 5.87
C LYS A 70 -11.72 -21.40 7.06
N LYS A 71 -12.30 -21.37 8.26
CA LYS A 71 -11.68 -21.73 9.54
C LYS A 71 -12.27 -23.04 10.03
#